data_AF-A0A349DEX2-F1
#
_entry.id   AF-A0A349DEX2-F1
#
_cell.length_a   1.000
_cell.length_b   1.000
_cell.length_c   1.000
_cell.angle_alpha   90.00
_cell.angle_beta   90.00
_cell.angle_gamma   90.00
#
_symmetry.space_group_name_H-M   'P 1'
#
loop_
_entity.id
_entity.type
_entity.pdbx_description
1 polymer ?
#
loop_
_entity_poly.entity_id
_entity_poly.type
_entity_poly.pdbx_seq_one_letter_code
_entity_poly.pdbx_strand_id
1 'polypeptide(L)'
;MQKSSQKLVLVCCLCLISSFSSLFGQNLPSLLTNKNINATFSIVAYDESRQEWGIAVATNNIYVGNSTIYIKPGLGAFSVIAETEPDYALNGFEQLQKGKTIKEAILFTKKADKAAHYRQVSGLDKQGNAFAFTGEALKYWNGKSSHLMGNKFVVMGNQLDEKVLETIATTYQNAKGTLAQRLLKSLVAGQTAGGQIHGKQSAALVVKGSKNRWFNQIDLRVDHSKAPFKELQRLLNYHYGRIMLNQATYALRAGNQKRATNKLHKAEKLLTGWNGMYSKIALVNSLFGNNDQAAQWVLKALKENEQWRVNLPAFYYLRKHPSLQHLIKPETFTTKNWEQAIAMFLRLGQAKNAQTLANKILSQGKSSSYLYYLLGKSEARLNQPLKAKAALQKAITLDSDNVEARKLLTDLTKK
;
A
#
# COMPACT_ATOMS: atom_id res chain seq x y z
N MET A 1 46.33 63.10 32.94
CA MET A 1 45.32 63.54 33.92
C MET A 1 43.98 63.62 33.21
N GLN A 2 43.22 62.53 33.09
CA GLN A 2 42.27 61.98 34.07
C GLN A 2 41.05 62.90 34.32
N LYS A 3 39.91 62.50 33.72
CA LYS A 3 38.52 62.45 34.24
C LYS A 3 37.54 62.57 33.06
N SER A 4 36.88 61.49 32.61
CA SER A 4 35.70 60.83 33.20
C SER A 4 34.39 61.57 32.90
N SER A 5 33.53 61.01 32.02
CA SER A 5 32.14 60.67 32.36
C SER A 5 31.38 60.01 31.20
N GLN A 6 31.16 58.71 31.37
CA GLN A 6 30.02 57.86 30.98
C GLN A 6 28.93 58.44 30.04
N LYS A 7 28.69 57.73 28.92
CA LYS A 7 27.32 57.35 28.49
C LYS A 7 27.34 55.94 27.90
N LEU A 8 26.84 54.99 28.69
CA LEU A 8 26.51 53.64 28.28
C LEU A 8 25.20 53.72 27.49
N VAL A 9 25.25 53.58 26.15
CA VAL A 9 24.04 53.40 25.34
C VAL A 9 23.89 51.91 25.08
N LEU A 10 23.06 51.27 25.89
CA LEU A 10 22.57 49.92 25.70
C LEU A 10 21.57 49.95 24.53
N VAL A 11 22.02 49.62 23.32
CA VAL A 11 21.09 49.38 22.20
C VAL A 11 20.51 47.99 22.38
N CYS A 12 19.35 47.91 23.03
CA CYS A 12 18.49 46.73 22.99
C CYS A 12 18.00 46.52 21.55
N CYS A 13 18.57 45.53 20.86
CA CYS A 13 17.98 44.96 19.65
C CYS A 13 16.67 44.24 20.00
N LEU A 14 15.57 44.99 20.03
CA LEU A 14 14.23 44.45 19.91
C LEU A 14 14.00 44.05 18.45
N CYS A 15 14.62 42.94 18.04
CA CYS A 15 14.18 42.18 16.87
C CYS A 15 12.88 41.47 17.26
N LEU A 16 11.78 42.21 17.31
CA LEU A 16 10.44 41.64 17.16
C LEU A 16 10.33 41.15 15.71
N ILE A 17 10.94 39.99 15.44
CA ILE A 17 10.53 39.16 14.31
C ILE A 17 9.11 38.74 14.64
N SER A 18 8.16 39.58 14.26
CA SER A 18 6.77 39.21 14.11
C SER A 18 6.70 38.30 12.90
N SER A 19 7.16 37.06 13.07
CA SER A 19 6.61 35.94 12.33
C SER A 19 5.14 35.84 12.77
N PHE A 20 4.31 36.68 12.16
CA PHE A 20 2.91 36.39 11.90
C PHE A 20 2.89 35.12 11.03
N SER A 21 3.23 34.00 11.67
CA SER A 21 2.61 32.74 11.37
C SER A 21 1.14 33.04 11.61
N SER A 22 0.43 33.24 10.52
CA SER A 22 -1.01 33.36 10.51
C SER A 22 -1.53 32.05 11.10
N LEU A 23 -1.65 32.03 12.43
CA LEU A 23 -2.37 31.06 13.22
C LEU A 23 -3.85 31.29 12.92
N PHE A 24 -4.25 31.16 11.66
CA PHE A 24 -5.63 30.94 11.32
C PHE A 24 -5.97 29.60 11.94
N GLY A 25 -6.83 29.63 12.96
CA GLY A 25 -7.30 28.43 13.62
C GLY A 25 -7.80 27.47 12.55
N GLN A 26 -7.21 26.27 12.50
CA GLN A 26 -7.39 25.31 11.40
C GLN A 26 -8.87 24.99 11.09
N ASN A 27 -9.78 25.27 12.05
CA ASN A 27 -11.17 24.89 12.07
C ASN A 27 -12.14 26.04 12.44
N LEU A 28 -11.81 27.31 12.18
CA LEU A 28 -12.70 28.43 12.53
C LEU A 28 -14.13 28.29 11.96
N PRO A 29 -14.36 27.88 10.68
CA PRO A 29 -15.71 27.64 10.19
C PRO A 29 -16.45 26.56 10.98
N SER A 30 -15.75 25.51 11.38
CA SER A 30 -16.30 24.43 12.20
C SER A 30 -16.73 24.93 13.58
N LEU A 31 -15.89 25.75 14.22
CA LEU A 31 -16.17 26.38 15.51
C LEU A 31 -17.38 27.32 15.45
N LEU A 32 -17.46 28.18 14.43
CA LEU A 32 -18.51 29.20 14.31
C LEU A 32 -19.88 28.62 13.93
N THR A 33 -19.91 27.50 13.23
CA THR A 33 -21.15 26.91 12.72
C THR A 33 -21.61 25.67 13.50
N ASN A 34 -20.79 25.18 14.43
CA ASN A 34 -20.98 23.88 15.09
C ASN A 34 -21.12 22.72 14.08
N LYS A 35 -20.37 22.79 12.97
CA LYS A 35 -20.35 21.78 11.90
C LYS A 35 -18.94 21.23 11.69
N ASN A 36 -18.79 20.05 11.09
CA ASN A 36 -17.48 19.43 10.87
C ASN A 36 -16.85 19.77 9.52
N ILE A 37 -16.67 21.07 9.28
CA ILE A 37 -16.12 21.59 8.04
C ILE A 37 -14.61 21.68 8.13
N ASN A 38 -13.93 20.91 7.28
CA ASN A 38 -12.46 20.83 7.24
C ASN A 38 -11.96 21.11 5.83
N ALA A 39 -10.78 21.73 5.70
CA ALA A 39 -10.17 22.01 4.41
C ALA A 39 -9.86 20.70 3.70
N THR A 40 -10.40 20.50 2.49
CA THR A 40 -10.40 19.19 1.83
C THR A 40 -10.37 19.36 0.31
N PHE A 41 -9.67 18.46 -0.39
CA PHE A 41 -9.81 18.31 -1.83
C PHE A 41 -9.84 16.84 -2.23
N SER A 42 -10.59 16.54 -3.28
CA SER A 42 -10.74 15.18 -3.81
C SER A 42 -10.83 15.18 -5.33
N ILE A 43 -10.49 14.03 -5.91
CA ILE A 43 -10.76 13.67 -7.28
C ILE A 43 -11.45 12.30 -7.32
N VAL A 44 -12.58 12.23 -8.01
CA VAL A 44 -13.27 10.97 -8.37
C VAL A 44 -13.12 10.75 -9.87
N ALA A 45 -12.76 9.55 -10.30
CA ALA A 45 -12.55 9.25 -11.71
C ALA A 45 -12.91 7.80 -12.08
N TYR A 46 -13.23 7.59 -13.36
CA TYR A 46 -13.55 6.29 -13.93
C TYR A 46 -12.58 5.94 -15.08
N ASP A 47 -11.99 4.74 -15.02
CA ASP A 47 -11.21 4.16 -16.12
C ASP A 47 -12.06 3.10 -16.83
N GLU A 48 -12.60 3.48 -17.98
CA GLU A 48 -13.45 2.64 -18.82
C GLU A 48 -12.75 1.37 -19.32
N SER A 49 -11.45 1.47 -19.66
CA SER A 49 -10.68 0.34 -20.19
C SER A 49 -10.52 -0.78 -19.18
N ARG A 50 -10.42 -0.43 -17.90
CA ARG A 50 -10.28 -1.36 -16.77
C ARG A 50 -11.60 -1.61 -16.03
N GLN A 51 -12.63 -0.80 -16.31
CA GLN A 51 -13.88 -0.76 -15.56
C GLN A 51 -13.63 -0.57 -14.06
N GLU A 52 -12.82 0.45 -13.74
CA GLU A 52 -12.39 0.83 -12.40
C GLU A 52 -12.88 2.22 -12.03
N TRP A 53 -13.45 2.38 -10.84
CA TRP A 53 -13.74 3.66 -10.22
C TRP A 53 -12.71 3.93 -9.14
N GLY A 54 -12.28 5.18 -9.01
CA GLY A 54 -11.32 5.55 -7.99
C GLY A 54 -11.55 6.93 -7.43
N ILE A 55 -11.22 7.08 -6.15
CA ILE A 55 -11.29 8.34 -5.42
C ILE A 55 -9.95 8.54 -4.71
N ALA A 56 -9.38 9.72 -4.84
CA ALA A 56 -8.27 10.20 -4.03
C ALA A 56 -8.68 11.48 -3.31
N VAL A 57 -8.35 11.60 -2.03
CA VAL A 57 -8.80 12.69 -1.16
C VAL A 57 -7.76 13.01 -0.10
N ALA A 58 -7.65 14.27 0.29
CA ALA A 58 -6.83 14.73 1.39
C ALA A 58 -7.53 15.82 2.20
N THR A 59 -7.30 15.83 3.52
CA THR A 59 -7.88 16.80 4.45
C THR A 59 -6.92 17.15 5.59
N ASN A 60 -7.23 18.22 6.34
CA ASN A 60 -6.50 18.67 7.53
C ASN A 60 -7.07 18.04 8.81
N ASN A 61 -8.10 17.22 8.69
CA ASN A 61 -8.63 16.33 9.72
C ASN A 61 -8.09 14.89 9.60
N ILE A 62 -8.41 14.03 10.54
CA ILE A 62 -8.04 12.61 10.56
C ILE A 62 -9.00 11.74 9.70
N TYR A 63 -8.53 10.55 9.32
CA TYR A 63 -9.28 9.43 8.72
C TYR A 63 -10.15 9.68 7.46
N VAL A 64 -9.84 10.67 6.62
CA VAL A 64 -10.70 11.11 5.50
C VAL A 64 -11.19 10.03 4.54
N GLY A 65 -10.42 8.96 4.37
CA GLY A 65 -10.81 7.84 3.52
C GLY A 65 -12.08 7.13 4.00
N ASN A 66 -12.36 7.16 5.31
CA ASN A 66 -13.55 6.56 5.89
C ASN A 66 -14.83 7.32 5.55
N SER A 67 -14.77 8.65 5.65
CA SER A 67 -15.96 9.50 5.66
C SER A 67 -16.36 9.95 4.26
N THR A 68 -15.43 9.98 3.31
CA THR A 68 -15.65 10.67 2.03
C THR A 68 -15.67 9.77 0.81
N ILE A 69 -15.32 8.49 0.93
CA ILE A 69 -15.13 7.59 -0.22
C ILE A 69 -16.21 6.51 -0.27
N TYR A 70 -17.02 6.55 -1.34
CA TYR A 70 -18.05 5.54 -1.58
C TYR A 70 -17.90 4.99 -2.99
N ILE A 71 -17.62 3.68 -3.12
CA ILE A 71 -17.46 3.03 -4.42
C ILE A 71 -18.17 1.68 -4.41
N LYS A 72 -19.11 1.50 -5.34
CA LYS A 72 -19.78 0.22 -5.62
C LYS A 72 -19.45 -0.18 -7.07
N PRO A 73 -18.48 -1.10 -7.27
CA PRO A 73 -18.03 -1.50 -8.60
C PRO A 73 -19.18 -1.96 -9.50
N GLY A 74 -19.18 -1.51 -10.75
CA GLY A 74 -20.23 -1.80 -11.73
C GLY A 74 -21.47 -0.92 -11.61
N LEU A 75 -21.56 -0.07 -10.57
CA LEU A 75 -22.67 0.84 -10.35
C LEU A 75 -22.24 2.31 -10.38
N GLY A 76 -21.23 2.68 -9.58
CA GLY A 76 -20.74 4.05 -9.53
C GLY A 76 -19.85 4.34 -8.33
N ALA A 77 -19.50 5.63 -8.19
CA ALA A 77 -18.73 6.17 -7.08
C ALA A 77 -19.25 7.55 -6.68
N PHE A 78 -19.20 7.85 -5.38
CA PHE A 78 -19.57 9.13 -4.81
C PHE A 78 -18.49 9.61 -3.85
N SER A 79 -18.21 10.92 -3.88
CA SER A 79 -17.37 11.60 -2.92
C SER A 79 -18.16 12.74 -2.29
N VAL A 80 -18.17 12.80 -0.96
CA VAL A 80 -18.88 13.82 -0.17
C VAL A 80 -17.89 14.44 0.80
N ILE A 81 -17.65 15.75 0.69
CA ILE A 81 -16.68 16.51 1.50
C ILE A 81 -17.30 17.81 2.04
N ALA A 82 -16.49 18.64 2.71
CA ALA A 82 -16.93 19.73 3.59
C ALA A 82 -17.78 19.16 4.74
N GLU A 83 -19.03 19.61 4.95
CA GLU A 83 -19.92 18.96 5.91
C GLU A 83 -20.45 17.64 5.35
N THR A 84 -19.76 16.55 5.68
CA THR A 84 -20.00 15.22 5.10
C THR A 84 -21.40 14.67 5.41
N GLU A 85 -22.03 14.04 4.43
CA GLU A 85 -23.34 13.37 4.52
C GLU A 85 -23.36 12.05 3.74
N PRO A 86 -23.25 10.90 4.42
CA PRO A 86 -23.25 9.59 3.77
C PRO A 86 -24.49 9.29 2.92
N ASP A 87 -25.65 9.89 3.24
CA ASP A 87 -26.91 9.63 2.54
C ASP A 87 -26.88 10.01 1.05
N TYR A 88 -25.99 10.91 0.62
CA TYR A 88 -25.80 11.18 -0.81
C TYR A 88 -25.28 9.95 -1.56
N ALA A 89 -24.40 9.17 -0.94
CA ALA A 89 -23.88 7.96 -1.53
C ALA A 89 -24.84 6.78 -1.37
N LEU A 90 -25.41 6.59 -0.17
CA LEU A 90 -26.32 5.48 0.12
C LEU A 90 -27.56 5.53 -0.78
N ASN A 91 -28.30 6.64 -0.73
CA ASN A 91 -29.45 6.85 -1.61
C ASN A 91 -29.01 6.92 -3.08
N GLY A 92 -27.86 7.53 -3.35
CA GLY A 92 -27.32 7.65 -4.70
C GLY A 92 -27.15 6.29 -5.38
N PHE A 93 -26.59 5.30 -4.68
CA PHE A 93 -26.49 3.93 -5.20
C PHE A 93 -27.86 3.30 -5.47
N GLU A 94 -28.85 3.49 -4.61
CA GLU A 94 -30.20 3.00 -4.85
C GLU A 94 -30.84 3.63 -6.10
N GLN A 95 -30.65 4.94 -6.29
CA GLN A 95 -31.15 5.64 -7.47
C GLN A 95 -30.47 5.15 -8.75
N LEU A 96 -29.15 4.95 -8.73
CA LEU A 96 -28.42 4.37 -9.87
C LEU A 96 -28.91 2.94 -10.18
N GLN A 97 -29.26 2.14 -9.18
CA GLN A 97 -29.84 0.81 -9.39
C GLN A 97 -31.22 0.87 -10.05
N LYS A 98 -32.00 1.91 -9.76
CA LYS A 98 -33.30 2.20 -10.40
C LYS A 98 -33.15 2.81 -11.80
N GLY A 99 -31.94 2.91 -12.34
CA GLY A 99 -31.67 3.44 -13.67
C GLY A 99 -31.64 4.96 -13.77
N LYS A 100 -31.62 5.67 -12.63
CA LYS A 100 -31.45 7.13 -12.62
C LYS A 100 -30.04 7.52 -13.02
N THR A 101 -29.91 8.70 -13.61
CA THR A 101 -28.61 9.31 -13.92
C THR A 101 -27.87 9.71 -12.64
N ILE A 102 -26.54 9.88 -12.72
CA ILE A 102 -25.74 10.35 -11.58
C ILE A 102 -26.22 11.70 -11.03
N LYS A 103 -26.72 12.58 -11.90
CA LYS A 103 -27.28 13.88 -11.54
C LYS A 103 -28.57 13.72 -10.74
N GLU A 104 -29.52 12.93 -11.25
CA GLU A 104 -30.76 12.63 -10.52
C GLU A 104 -30.49 11.97 -9.17
N ALA A 105 -29.52 11.05 -9.12
CA ALA A 105 -29.13 10.36 -7.90
C ALA A 105 -28.61 11.33 -6.81
N ILE A 106 -27.76 12.29 -7.17
CA ILE A 106 -27.26 13.31 -6.24
C ILE A 106 -28.37 14.30 -5.85
N LEU A 107 -29.19 14.73 -6.82
CA LEU A 107 -30.27 15.69 -6.59
C LEU A 107 -31.41 15.11 -5.73
N PHE A 108 -31.61 13.79 -5.75
CA PHE A 108 -32.58 13.10 -4.91
C PHE A 108 -32.35 13.42 -3.42
N THR A 109 -31.14 13.21 -2.92
CA THR A 109 -30.80 13.54 -1.52
C THR A 109 -30.74 15.07 -1.31
N LYS A 110 -30.18 15.81 -2.27
CA LYS A 110 -30.07 17.28 -2.16
C LYS A 110 -31.41 17.98 -1.90
N LYS A 111 -32.50 17.48 -2.48
CA LYS A 111 -33.84 18.08 -2.36
C LYS A 111 -34.35 18.11 -0.91
N ALA A 112 -33.99 17.10 -0.10
CA ALA A 112 -34.42 16.98 1.30
C ALA A 112 -33.39 17.53 2.30
N ASP A 113 -32.15 17.76 1.85
CA ASP A 113 -31.03 18.16 2.71
C ASP A 113 -31.00 19.67 2.96
N LYS A 114 -31.53 20.08 4.11
CA LYS A 114 -31.52 21.49 4.56
C LYS A 114 -30.12 22.08 4.72
N ALA A 115 -29.09 21.24 4.88
CA ALA A 115 -27.70 21.66 5.05
C ALA A 115 -26.88 21.57 3.74
N ALA A 116 -27.51 21.32 2.58
CA ALA A 116 -26.81 21.15 1.30
C ALA A 116 -25.85 22.31 0.93
N HIS A 117 -26.12 23.51 1.42
CA HIS A 117 -25.28 24.69 1.22
C HIS A 117 -23.91 24.62 1.91
N TYR A 118 -23.69 23.69 2.85
CA TYR A 118 -22.41 23.44 3.53
C TYR A 118 -21.65 22.21 2.98
N ARG A 119 -22.14 21.59 1.90
CA ARG A 119 -21.59 20.32 1.39
C ARG A 119 -20.95 20.49 0.03
N GLN A 120 -20.02 19.60 -0.31
CA GLN A 120 -19.65 19.35 -1.71
C GLN A 120 -19.85 17.88 -2.01
N VAL A 121 -20.53 17.59 -3.11
CA VAL A 121 -20.86 16.23 -3.53
C VAL A 121 -20.46 16.07 -4.97
N SER A 122 -19.80 14.97 -5.30
CA SER A 122 -19.52 14.55 -6.67
C SER A 122 -19.76 13.06 -6.84
N GLY A 123 -20.00 12.64 -8.08
CA GLY A 123 -20.11 11.22 -8.38
C GLY A 123 -19.93 10.90 -9.85
N LEU A 124 -19.75 9.60 -10.09
CA LEU A 124 -19.66 8.98 -11.40
C LEU A 124 -20.55 7.73 -11.43
N ASP A 125 -21.32 7.55 -12.50
CA ASP A 125 -22.05 6.30 -12.73
C ASP A 125 -21.18 5.23 -13.42
N LYS A 126 -21.80 4.11 -13.81
CA LYS A 126 -21.11 2.99 -14.44
C LYS A 126 -20.64 3.26 -15.88
N GLN A 127 -21.15 4.32 -16.53
CA GLN A 127 -20.70 4.83 -17.82
C GLN A 127 -19.60 5.89 -17.67
N GLY A 128 -19.40 6.39 -16.46
CA GLY A 128 -18.51 7.50 -16.17
C GLY A 128 -19.14 8.86 -16.45
N ASN A 129 -20.47 8.96 -16.55
CA ASN A 129 -21.12 10.27 -16.54
C ASN A 129 -20.87 10.90 -15.18
N ALA A 130 -20.57 12.19 -15.18
CA ALA A 130 -20.14 12.93 -14.00
C ALA A 130 -21.17 13.98 -13.59
N PHE A 131 -21.36 14.15 -12.29
CA PHE A 131 -22.08 15.30 -11.74
C PHE A 131 -21.50 15.72 -10.40
N ALA A 132 -21.55 17.01 -10.11
CA ALA A 132 -21.12 17.56 -8.84
C ALA A 132 -21.83 18.88 -8.51
N PHE A 133 -21.81 19.25 -7.23
CA PHE A 133 -22.14 20.60 -6.80
C PHE A 133 -21.26 21.04 -5.62
N THR A 134 -21.11 22.36 -5.48
CA THR A 134 -20.49 23.03 -4.33
C THR A 134 -21.58 23.84 -3.64
N GLY A 135 -21.79 23.62 -2.35
CA GLY A 135 -22.74 24.37 -1.54
C GLY A 135 -22.44 25.87 -1.52
N GLU A 136 -23.47 26.70 -1.56
CA GLU A 136 -23.33 28.15 -1.75
C GLU A 136 -22.70 28.86 -0.54
N ALA A 137 -22.82 28.31 0.67
CA ALA A 137 -22.24 28.92 1.86
C ALA A 137 -20.70 28.78 1.90
N LEU A 138 -20.14 27.86 1.12
CA LEU A 138 -18.70 27.58 1.06
C LEU A 138 -17.88 28.76 0.51
N LYS A 139 -18.53 29.69 -0.20
CA LYS A 139 -17.91 30.91 -0.74
C LYS A 139 -17.53 31.93 0.34
N TYR A 140 -18.11 31.82 1.54
CA TYR A 140 -17.84 32.72 2.66
C TYR A 140 -16.66 32.26 3.53
N TRP A 141 -16.04 31.13 3.21
CA TRP A 141 -14.88 30.63 3.95
C TRP A 141 -13.59 30.98 3.23
N ASN A 142 -12.51 31.10 4.00
CA ASN A 142 -11.19 31.44 3.48
C ASN A 142 -10.73 30.43 2.41
N GLY A 143 -10.05 30.94 1.39
CA GLY A 143 -9.57 30.16 0.26
C GLY A 143 -10.66 29.79 -0.75
N LYS A 144 -10.26 29.04 -1.76
CA LYS A 144 -11.14 28.65 -2.86
C LYS A 144 -11.99 27.44 -2.49
N SER A 145 -13.29 27.54 -2.77
CA SER A 145 -14.24 26.42 -2.70
C SER A 145 -14.94 26.27 -4.04
N SER A 146 -14.66 25.19 -4.77
CA SER A 146 -15.21 24.96 -6.11
C SER A 146 -15.12 23.49 -6.54
N HIS A 147 -15.64 23.19 -7.73
CA HIS A 147 -15.49 21.92 -8.41
C HIS A 147 -15.25 22.13 -9.91
N LEU A 148 -14.57 21.17 -10.54
CA LEU A 148 -14.34 21.08 -11.97
C LEU A 148 -14.77 19.71 -12.45
N MET A 149 -15.62 19.67 -13.48
CA MET A 149 -16.03 18.43 -14.14
C MET A 149 -15.27 18.28 -15.46
N GLY A 150 -14.80 17.07 -15.72
CA GLY A 150 -14.17 16.72 -16.99
C GLY A 150 -14.65 15.37 -17.50
N ASN A 151 -14.04 14.89 -18.58
CA ASN A 151 -14.41 13.61 -19.17
C ASN A 151 -14.11 12.45 -18.20
N LYS A 152 -15.17 11.85 -17.63
CA LYS A 152 -15.10 10.72 -16.68
C LYS A 152 -14.34 11.02 -15.38
N PHE A 153 -14.28 12.28 -14.95
CA PHE A 153 -13.76 12.66 -13.64
C PHE A 153 -14.39 13.94 -13.10
N VAL A 154 -14.33 14.11 -11.77
CA VAL A 154 -14.63 15.37 -11.08
C VAL A 154 -13.50 15.65 -10.09
N VAL A 155 -13.05 16.91 -10.04
CA VAL A 155 -12.21 17.44 -8.97
C VAL A 155 -13.03 18.42 -8.14
N MET A 156 -12.95 18.38 -6.82
CA MET A 156 -13.62 19.34 -5.95
C MET A 156 -12.84 19.59 -4.67
N GLY A 157 -13.07 20.73 -4.05
CA GLY A 157 -12.53 21.02 -2.73
C GLY A 157 -12.89 22.39 -2.19
N ASN A 158 -12.54 22.60 -0.92
CA ASN A 158 -12.85 23.78 -0.12
C ASN A 158 -11.63 24.21 0.71
N GLN A 159 -11.55 25.52 0.96
CA GLN A 159 -10.45 26.16 1.68
C GLN A 159 -9.07 25.84 1.08
N LEU A 160 -8.97 26.00 -0.24
CA LEU A 160 -7.77 25.69 -1.02
C LEU A 160 -7.05 26.96 -1.49
N ASP A 161 -5.78 26.79 -1.86
CA ASP A 161 -5.10 27.75 -2.72
C ASP A 161 -5.74 27.79 -4.13
N GLU A 162 -5.56 28.90 -4.85
CA GLU A 162 -6.27 29.22 -6.08
C GLU A 162 -6.08 28.21 -7.21
N LYS A 163 -4.86 27.67 -7.34
CA LYS A 163 -4.44 26.83 -8.47
C LYS A 163 -4.66 25.33 -8.26
N VAL A 164 -5.11 24.92 -7.07
CA VAL A 164 -5.15 23.50 -6.67
C VAL A 164 -6.04 22.66 -7.58
N LEU A 165 -7.29 23.08 -7.79
CA LEU A 165 -8.26 22.29 -8.56
C LEU A 165 -7.86 22.14 -10.03
N GLU A 166 -7.42 23.23 -10.65
CA GLU A 166 -6.94 23.23 -12.04
C GLU A 166 -5.69 22.36 -12.19
N THR A 167 -4.75 22.44 -11.25
CA THR A 167 -3.54 21.62 -11.26
C THR A 167 -3.87 20.12 -11.15
N ILE A 168 -4.81 19.73 -10.28
CA ILE A 168 -5.27 18.34 -10.14
C ILE A 168 -5.88 17.84 -11.45
N ALA A 169 -6.78 18.63 -12.05
CA ALA A 169 -7.47 18.28 -13.30
C ALA A 169 -6.48 18.09 -14.46
N THR A 170 -5.63 19.08 -14.70
CA THR A 170 -4.61 19.05 -15.76
C THR A 170 -3.60 17.92 -15.55
N THR A 171 -3.18 17.68 -14.30
CA THR A 171 -2.30 16.55 -13.99
C THR A 171 -2.99 15.22 -14.27
N TYR A 172 -4.27 15.07 -13.92
CA TYR A 172 -5.00 13.82 -14.13
C TYR A 172 -5.12 13.48 -15.62
N GLN A 173 -5.49 14.46 -16.44
CA GLN A 173 -5.64 14.30 -17.89
C GLN A 173 -4.32 13.90 -18.57
N ASN A 174 -3.20 14.47 -18.12
CA ASN A 174 -1.88 14.22 -18.71
C ASN A 174 -1.18 12.98 -18.14
N ALA A 175 -1.55 12.54 -16.94
CA ALA A 175 -0.91 11.42 -16.27
C ALA A 175 -1.12 10.11 -17.03
N LYS A 176 -0.05 9.31 -17.10
CA LYS A 176 -0.05 7.94 -17.61
C LYS A 176 0.11 6.94 -16.47
N GLY A 177 -0.40 5.73 -16.68
CA GLY A 177 -0.34 4.62 -15.74
C GLY A 177 -1.72 4.05 -15.42
N THR A 178 -1.80 3.26 -14.35
CA THR A 178 -3.07 2.78 -13.80
C THR A 178 -3.90 3.93 -13.24
N LEU A 179 -5.20 3.71 -13.05
CA LEU A 179 -6.08 4.71 -12.41
C LEU A 179 -5.52 5.19 -11.06
N ALA A 180 -5.06 4.27 -10.20
CA ALA A 180 -4.46 4.59 -8.92
C ALA A 180 -3.22 5.50 -9.03
N GLN A 181 -2.35 5.26 -10.02
CA GLN A 181 -1.16 6.10 -10.25
C GLN A 181 -1.54 7.50 -10.74
N ARG A 182 -2.52 7.62 -11.64
CA ARG A 182 -3.00 8.92 -12.11
C ARG A 182 -3.63 9.72 -10.97
N LEU A 183 -4.52 9.11 -10.21
CA LEU A 183 -5.18 9.74 -9.06
C LEU A 183 -4.17 10.24 -8.02
N LEU A 184 -3.20 9.40 -7.63
CA LEU A 184 -2.20 9.82 -6.66
C LEU A 184 -1.31 10.96 -7.18
N LYS A 185 -0.86 10.89 -8.44
CA LYS A 185 -0.06 11.97 -9.06
C LYS A 185 -0.82 13.29 -9.02
N SER A 186 -2.10 13.28 -9.37
CA SER A 186 -2.95 14.48 -9.31
C SER A 186 -3.13 14.99 -7.89
N LEU A 187 -3.38 14.10 -6.93
CA LEU A 187 -3.51 14.46 -5.52
C LEU A 187 -2.23 15.13 -4.98
N VAL A 188 -1.06 14.59 -5.30
CA VAL A 188 0.24 15.18 -4.95
C VAL A 188 0.45 16.52 -5.64
N ALA A 189 0.11 16.64 -6.93
CA ALA A 189 0.23 17.90 -7.66
C ALA A 189 -0.66 19.00 -7.06
N GLY A 190 -1.88 18.67 -6.63
CA GLY A 190 -2.75 19.58 -5.90
C GLY A 190 -2.14 20.09 -4.60
N GLN A 191 -1.51 19.20 -3.82
CA GLN A 191 -0.77 19.62 -2.62
C GLN A 191 0.42 20.53 -2.92
N THR A 192 1.14 20.28 -4.03
CA THR A 192 2.28 21.10 -4.44
C THR A 192 1.85 22.47 -4.94
N ALA A 193 0.65 22.58 -5.52
CA ALA A 193 0.04 23.84 -5.96
C ALA A 193 -0.56 24.69 -4.82
N GLY A 194 -0.16 24.45 -3.57
CA GLY A 194 -0.62 25.16 -2.37
C GLY A 194 -1.52 24.31 -1.47
N GLY A 195 -2.25 23.35 -2.02
CA GLY A 195 -3.11 22.43 -1.27
C GLY A 195 -4.14 23.16 -0.40
N GLN A 196 -4.31 22.67 0.82
CA GLN A 196 -5.23 23.24 1.80
C GLN A 196 -4.53 24.34 2.60
N ILE A 197 -5.18 25.50 2.72
CA ILE A 197 -4.55 26.69 3.32
C ILE A 197 -4.24 26.55 4.82
N HIS A 198 -4.89 25.61 5.51
CA HIS A 198 -4.74 25.36 6.95
C HIS A 198 -3.89 24.11 7.26
N GLY A 199 -3.19 23.53 6.27
CA GLY A 199 -2.32 22.39 6.44
C GLY A 199 -2.95 21.04 6.07
N LYS A 200 -2.25 19.94 6.40
CA LYS A 200 -2.56 18.57 5.96
C LYS A 200 -2.40 17.59 7.10
N GLN A 201 -3.24 16.55 7.12
CA GLN A 201 -3.26 15.57 8.21
C GLN A 201 -3.54 14.15 7.75
N SER A 202 -4.51 13.95 6.85
CA SER A 202 -4.86 12.62 6.34
C SER A 202 -5.09 12.62 4.83
N ALA A 203 -4.89 11.46 4.20
CA ALA A 203 -5.14 11.25 2.79
C ALA A 203 -5.50 9.78 2.50
N ALA A 204 -6.27 9.56 1.45
CA ALA A 204 -6.67 8.23 1.02
C ALA A 204 -6.70 8.10 -0.50
N LEU A 205 -6.50 6.88 -0.98
CA LEU A 205 -6.60 6.47 -2.37
C LEU A 205 -7.30 5.12 -2.42
N VAL A 206 -8.48 5.09 -3.01
CA VAL A 206 -9.27 3.88 -3.17
C VAL A 206 -9.59 3.69 -4.65
N VAL A 207 -9.32 2.51 -5.18
CA VAL A 207 -9.69 2.12 -6.54
C VAL A 207 -10.36 0.77 -6.48
N LYS A 208 -11.60 0.70 -6.99
CA LYS A 208 -12.35 -0.56 -7.08
C LYS A 208 -12.81 -0.83 -8.51
N GLY A 209 -12.55 -2.04 -8.99
CA GLY A 209 -12.94 -2.50 -10.32
C GLY A 209 -13.98 -3.61 -10.29
N SER A 210 -14.88 -3.63 -11.28
CA SER A 210 -15.91 -4.67 -11.42
C SER A 210 -15.32 -6.05 -11.79
N LYS A 211 -14.17 -6.04 -12.47
CA LYS A 211 -13.39 -7.23 -12.83
C LYS A 211 -12.30 -7.59 -11.82
N ASN A 212 -12.13 -6.79 -10.77
CA ASN A 212 -11.09 -7.02 -9.77
C ASN A 212 -11.61 -8.00 -8.69
N ARG A 213 -10.80 -9.02 -8.40
CA ARG A 213 -11.02 -9.86 -7.20
C ARG A 213 -10.79 -9.02 -5.94
N TRP A 214 -11.37 -9.42 -4.82
CA TRP A 214 -11.31 -8.66 -3.55
C TRP A 214 -9.87 -8.26 -3.15
N PHE A 215 -8.88 -9.13 -3.36
CA PHE A 215 -7.48 -8.88 -3.04
C PHE A 215 -6.72 -7.99 -4.05
N ASN A 216 -7.37 -7.58 -5.14
CA ASN A 216 -6.85 -6.67 -6.16
C ASN A 216 -7.51 -5.28 -6.10
N GLN A 217 -8.48 -5.09 -5.22
CA GLN A 217 -8.98 -3.74 -4.93
C GLN A 217 -7.90 -2.96 -4.17
N ILE A 218 -7.79 -1.66 -4.45
CA ILE A 218 -6.84 -0.77 -3.77
C ILE A 218 -7.65 0.02 -2.76
N ASP A 219 -7.26 -0.07 -1.49
CA ASP A 219 -7.77 0.76 -0.40
C ASP A 219 -6.57 1.13 0.47
N LEU A 220 -6.02 2.31 0.22
CA LEU A 220 -4.83 2.82 0.90
C LEU A 220 -5.21 4.09 1.65
N ARG A 221 -4.95 4.07 2.96
CA ARG A 221 -5.34 5.15 3.87
C ARG A 221 -4.17 5.56 4.75
N VAL A 222 -3.99 6.86 4.88
CA VAL A 222 -3.12 7.49 5.85
C VAL A 222 -4.01 8.35 6.72
N ASP A 223 -4.51 7.77 7.80
CA ASP A 223 -5.54 8.39 8.64
C ASP A 223 -4.98 9.50 9.54
N HIS A 224 -3.68 9.53 9.77
CA HIS A 224 -2.97 10.62 10.45
C HIS A 224 -1.47 10.60 10.08
N SER A 225 -0.92 11.71 9.60
CA SER A 225 0.52 11.90 9.36
C SER A 225 0.85 13.37 9.12
N LYS A 226 2.07 13.80 9.47
CA LYS A 226 2.62 15.09 9.04
C LYS A 226 2.93 15.13 7.52
N ALA A 227 3.08 13.97 6.89
CA ALA A 227 3.42 13.82 5.48
C ALA A 227 2.47 12.84 4.75
N PRO A 228 1.15 13.06 4.77
CA PRO A 228 0.17 12.04 4.36
C PRO A 228 0.32 11.62 2.90
N PHE A 229 0.68 12.53 1.99
CA PHE A 229 0.91 12.24 0.58
C PHE A 229 2.15 11.36 0.34
N LYS A 230 3.24 11.58 1.10
CA LYS A 230 4.46 10.76 1.00
C LYS A 230 4.19 9.34 1.50
N GLU A 231 3.45 9.22 2.61
CA GLU A 231 3.04 7.93 3.16
C GLU A 231 2.10 7.19 2.21
N LEU A 232 1.15 7.89 1.58
CA LEU A 232 0.24 7.30 0.60
C LEU A 232 1.00 6.80 -0.65
N GLN A 233 2.00 7.55 -1.11
CA GLN A 233 2.92 7.12 -2.18
C GLN A 233 3.73 5.89 -1.78
N ARG A 234 4.20 5.81 -0.53
CA ARG A 234 4.91 4.64 -0.01
C ARG A 234 4.00 3.40 -0.01
N LEU A 235 2.75 3.53 0.42
CA LEU A 235 1.76 2.45 0.36
C LEU A 235 1.48 1.98 -1.08
N LEU A 236 1.34 2.92 -2.03
CA LEU A 236 1.12 2.57 -3.44
C LEU A 236 2.35 1.88 -4.05
N ASN A 237 3.55 2.32 -3.66
CA ASN A 237 4.79 1.65 -4.05
C ASN A 237 4.82 0.22 -3.52
N TYR A 238 4.45 -0.02 -2.26
CA TYR A 238 4.39 -1.36 -1.68
C TYR A 238 3.41 -2.28 -2.42
N HIS A 239 2.24 -1.76 -2.77
CA HIS A 239 1.26 -2.48 -3.58
C HIS A 239 1.87 -2.94 -4.93
N TYR A 240 2.40 -2.01 -5.72
CA TYR A 240 2.96 -2.36 -7.03
C TYR A 240 4.27 -3.14 -6.95
N GLY A 241 5.10 -2.89 -5.95
CA GLY A 241 6.34 -3.61 -5.69
C GLY A 241 6.09 -5.10 -5.46
N ARG A 242 5.06 -5.45 -4.68
CA ARG A 242 4.63 -6.86 -4.49
C ARG A 242 4.21 -7.52 -5.79
N ILE A 243 3.43 -6.82 -6.61
CA ILE A 243 2.99 -7.31 -7.92
C ILE A 243 4.19 -7.54 -8.83
N MET A 244 5.11 -6.57 -8.89
CA MET A 244 6.32 -6.68 -9.72
C MET A 244 7.23 -7.82 -9.27
N LEU A 245 7.37 -8.06 -7.96
CA LEU A 245 8.16 -9.17 -7.44
C LEU A 245 7.57 -10.52 -7.87
N ASN A 246 6.24 -10.67 -7.82
CA ASN A 246 5.56 -11.87 -8.33
C ASN A 246 5.75 -12.02 -9.85
N GLN A 247 5.63 -10.92 -10.60
CA GLN A 247 5.84 -10.91 -12.05
C GLN A 247 7.29 -11.27 -12.43
N ALA A 248 8.27 -10.89 -11.61
CA ALA A 248 9.67 -11.25 -11.81
C ALA A 248 9.85 -12.77 -11.71
N THR A 249 9.32 -13.41 -10.66
CA THR A 249 9.38 -14.87 -10.51
C THR A 249 8.63 -15.60 -11.63
N TYR A 250 7.48 -15.09 -12.05
CA TYR A 250 6.74 -15.68 -13.18
C TYR A 250 7.54 -15.60 -14.48
N ALA A 251 8.10 -14.42 -14.81
CA ALA A 251 8.90 -14.22 -16.00
C ALA A 251 10.16 -15.10 -16.01
N LEU A 252 10.81 -15.26 -14.84
CA LEU A 252 11.97 -16.15 -14.68
C LEU A 252 11.60 -17.60 -15.04
N ARG A 253 10.48 -18.10 -14.50
CA ARG A 253 10.00 -19.48 -14.77
C ARG A 253 9.62 -19.69 -16.24
N ALA A 254 9.15 -18.65 -16.91
CA ALA A 254 8.83 -18.66 -18.33
C ALA A 254 10.07 -18.48 -19.23
N GLY A 255 11.30 -18.46 -18.67
CA GLY A 255 12.54 -18.27 -19.42
C GLY A 255 12.80 -16.84 -19.91
N ASN A 256 11.96 -15.86 -19.54
CA ASN A 256 12.10 -14.47 -19.99
C ASN A 256 12.97 -13.66 -19.03
N GLN A 257 14.29 -13.87 -19.12
CA GLN A 257 15.28 -13.26 -18.22
C GLN A 257 15.22 -11.73 -18.21
N LYS A 258 15.16 -11.09 -19.39
CA LYS A 258 15.12 -9.62 -19.51
C LYS A 258 13.94 -9.01 -18.76
N ARG A 259 12.74 -9.58 -18.94
CA ARG A 259 11.54 -9.14 -18.21
C ARG A 259 11.68 -9.40 -16.72
N ALA A 260 12.20 -10.57 -16.35
CA ALA A 260 12.37 -10.97 -14.97
C ALA A 260 13.27 -9.98 -14.21
N THR A 261 14.44 -9.63 -14.78
CA THR A 261 15.41 -8.70 -14.18
C THR A 261 14.83 -7.29 -14.06
N ASN A 262 14.17 -6.79 -15.10
CA ASN A 262 13.55 -5.45 -15.07
C ASN A 262 12.49 -5.35 -13.95
N LYS A 263 11.69 -6.41 -13.77
CA LYS A 263 10.65 -6.45 -12.74
C LYS A 263 11.23 -6.56 -11.34
N LEU A 264 12.30 -7.34 -11.15
CA LEU A 264 12.99 -7.46 -9.86
C LEU A 264 13.56 -6.11 -9.42
N HIS A 265 14.34 -5.44 -10.29
CA HIS A 265 14.94 -4.14 -9.98
C HIS A 265 13.91 -3.07 -9.60
N LYS A 266 12.77 -3.04 -10.32
CA LYS A 266 11.68 -2.13 -9.97
C LYS A 266 11.02 -2.50 -8.64
N ALA A 267 10.81 -3.79 -8.39
CA ALA A 267 10.22 -4.26 -7.15
C ALA A 267 11.08 -3.88 -5.93
N GLU A 268 12.40 -4.05 -6.02
CA GLU A 268 13.35 -3.70 -4.96
C GLU A 268 13.27 -2.22 -4.55
N LYS A 269 13.26 -1.32 -5.54
CA LYS A 269 13.10 0.12 -5.29
C LYS A 269 11.77 0.42 -4.61
N LEU A 270 10.68 -0.18 -5.09
CA LEU A 270 9.34 0.08 -4.59
C LEU A 270 9.09 -0.51 -3.19
N LEU A 271 9.77 -1.61 -2.83
CA LEU A 271 9.59 -2.32 -1.56
C LEU A 271 10.57 -1.89 -0.46
N THR A 272 11.45 -0.94 -0.75
CA THR A 272 12.40 -0.42 0.24
C THR A 272 11.67 0.16 1.46
N GLY A 273 12.12 -0.20 2.67
CA GLY A 273 11.49 0.17 3.94
C GLY A 273 10.39 -0.78 4.42
N TRP A 274 10.00 -1.79 3.61
CA TRP A 274 9.07 -2.83 4.06
C TRP A 274 9.82 -4.08 4.50
N ASN A 275 10.27 -4.11 5.76
CA ASN A 275 11.03 -5.22 6.34
C ASN A 275 10.40 -6.60 6.08
N GLY A 276 9.07 -6.71 6.21
CA GLY A 276 8.32 -7.95 5.94
C GLY A 276 8.46 -8.51 4.52
N MET A 277 8.97 -7.75 3.55
CA MET A 277 9.21 -8.19 2.19
C MET A 277 10.66 -8.61 1.91
N TYR A 278 11.61 -8.27 2.78
CA TYR A 278 13.04 -8.48 2.52
C TYR A 278 13.40 -9.95 2.33
N SER A 279 12.81 -10.86 3.13
CA SER A 279 13.05 -12.30 2.95
C SER A 279 12.64 -12.80 1.57
N LYS A 280 11.52 -12.27 1.05
CA LYS A 280 11.02 -12.64 -0.27
C LYS A 280 11.88 -12.03 -1.38
N ILE A 281 12.36 -10.80 -1.21
CA ILE A 281 13.28 -10.16 -2.16
C ILE A 281 14.60 -10.91 -2.22
N ALA A 282 15.17 -11.30 -1.07
CA ALA A 282 16.37 -12.11 -0.99
C ALA A 282 16.19 -13.47 -1.68
N LEU A 283 15.07 -14.16 -1.41
CA LEU A 283 14.72 -15.40 -2.11
C LEU A 283 14.67 -15.20 -3.64
N VAL A 284 13.99 -14.16 -4.13
CA VAL A 284 13.88 -13.94 -5.58
C VAL A 284 15.25 -13.62 -6.18
N ASN A 285 16.11 -12.85 -5.52
CA ASN A 285 17.48 -12.67 -5.97
C ASN A 285 18.26 -13.99 -6.06
N SER A 286 18.15 -14.86 -5.06
CA SER A 286 18.79 -16.18 -5.11
C SER A 286 18.23 -17.08 -6.20
N LEU A 287 16.94 -16.99 -6.54
CA LEU A 287 16.38 -17.68 -7.72
C LEU A 287 17.01 -17.21 -9.04
N PHE A 288 17.48 -15.96 -9.10
CA PHE A 288 18.20 -15.40 -10.24
C PHE A 288 19.70 -15.71 -10.22
N GLY A 289 20.22 -16.33 -9.15
CA GLY A 289 21.65 -16.51 -8.92
C GLY A 289 22.36 -15.29 -8.33
N ASN A 290 21.63 -14.21 -8.02
CA ASN A 290 22.16 -12.96 -7.47
C ASN A 290 22.40 -13.08 -5.96
N ASN A 291 23.32 -13.95 -5.55
CA ASN A 291 23.55 -14.25 -4.13
C ASN A 291 24.11 -13.05 -3.34
N ASP A 292 24.93 -12.21 -3.95
CA ASP A 292 25.43 -10.98 -3.31
C ASP A 292 24.28 -10.04 -2.96
N GLN A 293 23.36 -9.82 -3.92
CA GLN A 293 22.18 -8.97 -3.69
C GLN A 293 21.25 -9.59 -2.65
N ALA A 294 21.07 -10.91 -2.67
CA ALA A 294 20.30 -11.61 -1.64
C ALA A 294 20.91 -11.40 -0.24
N ALA A 295 22.24 -11.52 -0.10
CA ALA A 295 22.94 -11.28 1.14
C ALA A 295 22.81 -9.82 1.62
N GLN A 296 22.87 -8.84 0.72
CA GLN A 296 22.64 -7.44 1.05
C GLN A 296 21.23 -7.20 1.63
N TRP A 297 20.19 -7.86 1.10
CA TRP A 297 18.84 -7.75 1.65
C TRP A 297 18.72 -8.38 3.04
N VAL A 298 19.38 -9.52 3.27
CA VAL A 298 19.47 -10.15 4.60
C VAL A 298 20.15 -9.21 5.59
N LEU A 299 21.29 -8.60 5.22
CA LEU A 299 22.00 -7.64 6.06
C LEU A 299 21.19 -6.37 6.33
N LYS A 300 20.49 -5.85 5.31
CA LYS A 300 19.59 -4.71 5.47
C LYS A 300 18.48 -5.01 6.48
N ALA A 301 17.91 -6.20 6.41
CA ALA A 301 16.87 -6.63 7.35
C ALA A 301 17.37 -6.66 8.80
N LEU A 302 18.58 -7.21 9.02
CA LEU A 302 19.24 -7.24 10.32
C LEU A 302 19.58 -5.85 10.85
N LYS A 303 20.03 -4.95 9.96
CA LYS A 303 20.35 -3.56 10.32
C LYS A 303 19.10 -2.79 10.77
N GLU A 304 17.96 -3.03 10.11
CA GLU A 304 16.70 -2.36 10.43
C GLU A 304 15.96 -2.99 11.62
N ASN A 305 16.18 -4.29 11.89
CA ASN A 305 15.61 -4.99 13.03
C ASN A 305 16.50 -6.17 13.45
N GLU A 306 17.14 -6.07 14.60
CA GLU A 306 18.03 -7.12 15.12
C GLU A 306 17.29 -8.45 15.37
N GLN A 307 16.01 -8.41 15.78
CA GLN A 307 15.19 -9.60 16.01
C GLN A 307 14.88 -10.36 14.71
N TRP A 308 15.13 -9.74 13.55
CA TRP A 308 15.02 -10.40 12.26
C TRP A 308 15.96 -11.61 12.12
N ARG A 309 17.00 -11.74 12.98
CA ARG A 309 17.89 -12.91 13.05
C ARG A 309 17.15 -14.25 13.13
N VAL A 310 15.92 -14.28 13.65
CA VAL A 310 15.05 -15.48 13.66
C VAL A 310 14.85 -16.09 12.26
N ASN A 311 15.02 -15.31 11.19
CA ASN A 311 14.86 -15.76 9.80
C ASN A 311 16.16 -16.33 9.18
N LEU A 312 17.33 -16.14 9.80
CA LEU A 312 18.63 -16.58 9.27
C LEU A 312 18.72 -18.06 8.89
N PRO A 313 18.08 -19.00 9.62
CA PRO A 313 18.09 -20.41 9.22
C PRO A 313 17.53 -20.67 7.83
N ALA A 314 16.53 -19.91 7.40
CA ALA A 314 16.00 -20.00 6.04
C ALA A 314 17.06 -19.66 4.98
N PHE A 315 18.08 -18.86 5.33
CA PHE A 315 19.19 -18.46 4.45
C PHE A 315 20.44 -19.35 4.59
N TYR A 316 20.34 -20.53 5.21
CA TYR A 316 21.46 -21.47 5.37
C TYR A 316 22.20 -21.81 4.06
N TYR A 317 21.51 -21.76 2.92
CA TYR A 317 22.13 -21.95 1.61
C TYR A 317 23.20 -20.89 1.30
N LEU A 318 23.14 -19.70 1.93
CA LEU A 318 24.14 -18.63 1.87
C LEU A 318 25.18 -18.68 3.00
N ARG A 319 25.24 -19.72 3.84
CA ARG A 319 26.16 -19.79 5.00
C ARG A 319 27.65 -19.65 4.68
N LYS A 320 28.05 -19.87 3.42
CA LYS A 320 29.44 -19.70 2.96
C LYS A 320 29.69 -18.34 2.32
N HIS A 321 28.66 -17.50 2.19
CA HIS A 321 28.79 -16.17 1.63
C HIS A 321 29.61 -15.30 2.58
N PRO A 322 30.65 -14.57 2.11
CA PRO A 322 31.57 -13.83 2.99
C PRO A 322 30.87 -12.91 3.99
N SER A 323 29.82 -12.23 3.56
CA SER A 323 29.06 -11.30 4.41
C SER A 323 28.09 -11.96 5.39
N LEU A 324 27.79 -13.26 5.26
CA LEU A 324 26.81 -13.96 6.10
C LEU A 324 27.40 -15.11 6.93
N GLN A 325 28.62 -15.57 6.61
CA GLN A 325 29.24 -16.74 7.23
C GLN A 325 29.39 -16.63 8.76
N HIS A 326 29.61 -15.43 9.28
CA HIS A 326 29.74 -15.19 10.73
C HIS A 326 28.39 -15.03 11.44
N LEU A 327 27.30 -14.86 10.68
CA LEU A 327 25.95 -14.63 11.18
C LEU A 327 25.13 -15.92 11.21
N ILE A 328 25.33 -16.78 10.22
CA ILE A 328 24.64 -18.08 10.13
C ILE A 328 25.46 -19.10 10.91
N LYS A 329 24.94 -19.50 12.08
CA LYS A 329 25.59 -20.36 13.07
C LYS A 329 24.87 -21.71 13.19
N PRO A 330 25.16 -22.70 12.30
CA PRO A 330 24.38 -23.94 12.24
C PRO A 330 24.48 -24.80 13.50
N GLU A 331 25.52 -24.62 14.32
CA GLU A 331 25.70 -25.24 15.62
C GLU A 331 24.61 -24.84 16.63
N THR A 332 23.97 -23.69 16.44
CA THR A 332 22.87 -23.21 17.30
C THR A 332 21.49 -23.62 16.80
N PHE A 333 21.40 -24.32 15.66
CA PHE A 333 20.12 -24.61 15.02
C PHE A 333 19.34 -25.71 15.76
N THR A 334 18.12 -25.35 16.15
CA THR A 334 17.08 -26.31 16.58
C THR A 334 16.56 -27.13 15.40
N THR A 335 15.79 -28.19 15.66
CA THR A 335 15.10 -28.97 14.61
C THR A 335 14.27 -28.07 13.69
N LYS A 336 13.55 -27.08 14.25
CA LYS A 336 12.76 -26.10 13.50
C LYS A 336 13.61 -25.22 12.58
N ASN A 337 14.82 -24.85 13.01
CA ASN A 337 15.74 -24.07 12.18
C ASN A 337 16.24 -24.91 10.98
N TRP A 338 16.51 -26.19 11.19
CA TRP A 338 16.87 -27.10 10.11
C TRP A 338 15.73 -27.33 9.12
N GLU A 339 14.50 -27.48 9.60
CA GLU A 339 13.32 -27.55 8.76
C GLU A 339 13.18 -26.32 7.85
N GLN A 340 13.41 -25.11 8.37
CA GLN A 340 13.40 -23.88 7.58
C GLN A 340 14.47 -23.88 6.48
N ALA A 341 15.69 -24.32 6.80
CA ALA A 341 16.78 -24.43 5.84
C ALA A 341 16.45 -25.40 4.69
N ILE A 342 15.92 -26.58 5.03
CA ILE A 342 15.53 -27.62 4.06
C ILE A 342 14.36 -27.14 3.21
N ALA A 343 13.35 -26.52 3.82
CA ALA A 343 12.22 -25.92 3.10
C ALA A 343 12.67 -24.85 2.11
N MET A 344 13.68 -24.03 2.46
CA MET A 344 14.23 -23.03 1.54
C MET A 344 14.98 -23.67 0.36
N PHE A 345 15.76 -24.72 0.58
CA PHE A 345 16.37 -25.46 -0.54
C PHE A 345 15.33 -25.97 -1.53
N LEU A 346 14.22 -26.54 -1.03
CA LEU A 346 13.09 -26.91 -1.88
C LEU A 346 12.50 -25.69 -2.59
N ARG A 347 12.37 -24.55 -1.91
CA ARG A 347 11.84 -23.33 -2.54
C ARG A 347 12.71 -22.83 -3.69
N LEU A 348 14.02 -23.01 -3.59
CA LEU A 348 15.04 -22.68 -4.61
C LEU A 348 15.15 -23.74 -5.72
N GLY A 349 14.36 -24.81 -5.68
CA GLY A 349 14.47 -25.91 -6.66
C GLY A 349 15.64 -26.87 -6.41
N GLN A 350 16.35 -26.73 -5.29
CA GLN A 350 17.52 -27.54 -4.95
C GLN A 350 17.14 -28.80 -4.16
N ALA A 351 16.32 -29.68 -4.78
CA ALA A 351 15.80 -30.87 -4.13
C ALA A 351 16.91 -31.82 -3.63
N LYS A 352 18.04 -31.92 -4.35
CA LYS A 352 19.17 -32.73 -3.93
C LYS A 352 19.82 -32.19 -2.65
N ASN A 353 20.01 -30.88 -2.55
CA ASN A 353 20.56 -30.26 -1.33
C ASN A 353 19.60 -30.42 -0.15
N ALA A 354 18.29 -30.29 -0.38
CA ALA A 354 17.28 -30.53 0.63
C ALA A 354 17.31 -31.97 1.15
N GLN A 355 17.35 -32.97 0.25
CA GLN A 355 17.47 -34.38 0.60
C GLN A 355 18.73 -34.66 1.43
N THR A 356 19.89 -34.23 0.93
CA THR A 356 21.18 -34.44 1.61
C THR A 356 21.18 -33.83 3.01
N LEU A 357 20.67 -32.61 3.15
CA LEU A 357 20.59 -31.96 4.45
C LEU A 357 19.62 -32.67 5.38
N ALA A 358 18.42 -33.04 4.91
CA ALA A 358 17.44 -33.75 5.73
C ALA A 358 18.00 -35.07 6.28
N ASN A 359 18.63 -35.89 5.43
CA ASN A 359 19.25 -37.16 5.85
C ASN A 359 20.36 -36.94 6.89
N LYS A 360 21.22 -35.92 6.69
CA LYS A 360 22.26 -35.57 7.66
C LYS A 360 21.68 -35.18 9.02
N ILE A 361 20.61 -34.40 9.05
CA ILE A 361 20.00 -33.94 10.30
C ILE A 361 19.28 -35.10 11.02
N LEU A 362 18.63 -35.99 10.27
CA LEU A 362 18.04 -37.22 10.80
C LEU A 362 19.10 -38.15 11.40
N SER A 363 20.25 -38.31 10.74
CA SER A 363 21.35 -39.16 11.27
C SER A 363 22.01 -38.58 12.53
N GLN A 364 21.80 -37.30 12.83
CA GLN A 364 22.25 -36.64 14.06
C GLN A 364 21.24 -36.75 15.21
N GLY A 365 20.24 -37.63 15.07
CA GLY A 365 19.22 -37.88 16.10
C GLY A 365 18.10 -36.83 16.18
N LYS A 366 18.11 -35.80 15.32
CA LYS A 366 17.00 -34.85 15.24
C LYS A 366 15.88 -35.44 14.41
N SER A 367 14.65 -35.42 14.93
CA SER A 367 13.49 -36.01 14.27
C SER A 367 12.24 -35.17 14.53
N SER A 368 11.39 -35.05 13.52
CA SER A 368 10.04 -34.48 13.62
C SER A 368 9.20 -34.95 12.45
N SER A 369 7.87 -34.90 12.59
CA SER A 369 6.97 -35.19 11.47
C SER A 369 7.25 -34.28 10.26
N TYR A 370 7.44 -32.99 10.49
CA TYR A 370 7.65 -32.03 9.41
C TYR A 370 9.00 -32.24 8.69
N LEU A 371 10.06 -32.64 9.41
CA LEU A 371 11.36 -32.99 8.81
C LEU A 371 11.24 -34.19 7.87
N TYR A 372 10.52 -35.25 8.27
CA TYR A 372 10.25 -36.40 7.40
C TYR A 372 9.36 -36.03 6.21
N TYR A 373 8.39 -35.13 6.39
CA TYR A 373 7.61 -34.59 5.26
C TYR A 373 8.50 -33.84 4.26
N LEU A 374 9.43 -32.99 4.73
CA LEU A 374 10.37 -32.28 3.85
C LEU A 374 11.32 -33.25 3.12
N LEU A 375 11.77 -34.32 3.78
CA LEU A 375 12.52 -35.40 3.12
C LEU A 375 11.67 -36.06 2.04
N GLY A 376 10.44 -36.48 2.35
CA GLY A 376 9.54 -37.10 1.38
C GLY A 376 9.25 -36.22 0.17
N LYS A 377 9.08 -34.92 0.39
CA LYS A 377 8.93 -33.91 -0.68
C LYS A 377 10.20 -33.74 -1.52
N SER A 378 11.38 -33.89 -0.92
CA SER A 378 12.66 -33.88 -1.62
C SER A 378 12.82 -35.10 -2.51
N GLU A 379 12.54 -36.30 -1.97
CA GLU A 379 12.57 -37.57 -2.71
C GLU A 379 11.59 -37.58 -3.89
N ALA A 380 10.38 -37.07 -3.69
CA ALA A 380 9.37 -36.97 -4.74
C ALA A 380 9.84 -36.12 -5.92
N ARG A 381 10.54 -35.00 -5.66
CA ARG A 381 11.09 -34.12 -6.70
C ARG A 381 12.32 -34.69 -7.40
N LEU A 382 12.98 -35.66 -6.78
CA LEU A 382 14.09 -36.41 -7.35
C LEU A 382 13.62 -37.69 -8.06
N ASN A 383 12.31 -37.85 -8.28
CA ASN A 383 11.69 -39.03 -8.89
C ASN A 383 12.03 -40.34 -8.14
N GLN A 384 12.06 -40.31 -6.81
CA GLN A 384 12.29 -41.47 -5.94
C GLN A 384 11.02 -41.84 -5.16
N PRO A 385 9.96 -42.37 -5.82
CA PRO A 385 8.63 -42.50 -5.23
C PRO A 385 8.59 -43.44 -4.02
N LEU A 386 9.35 -44.54 -4.02
CA LEU A 386 9.39 -45.47 -2.89
C LEU A 386 9.95 -44.82 -1.63
N LYS A 387 11.08 -44.10 -1.76
CA LYS A 387 11.68 -43.36 -0.64
C LYS A 387 10.79 -42.21 -0.17
N ALA A 388 10.14 -41.53 -1.11
CA ALA A 388 9.17 -40.48 -0.79
C ALA A 388 8.01 -41.04 0.05
N LYS A 389 7.40 -42.15 -0.37
CA LYS A 389 6.31 -42.81 0.37
C LYS A 389 6.74 -43.24 1.77
N ALA A 390 7.90 -43.87 1.91
CA ALA A 390 8.43 -44.28 3.21
C ALA A 390 8.65 -43.10 4.18
N ALA A 391 9.25 -42.01 3.70
CA ALA A 391 9.44 -40.81 4.52
C ALA A 391 8.10 -40.17 4.92
N LEU A 392 7.13 -40.10 4.01
CA LEU A 392 5.80 -39.54 4.29
C LEU A 392 5.00 -40.39 5.28
N GLN A 393 5.07 -41.72 5.17
CA GLN A 393 4.50 -42.62 6.16
C GLN A 393 5.10 -42.38 7.53
N LYS A 394 6.42 -42.24 7.64
CA LYS A 394 7.09 -41.92 8.91
C LYS A 394 6.65 -40.57 9.47
N ALA A 395 6.45 -39.55 8.62
CA ALA A 395 5.90 -38.27 9.03
C ALA A 395 4.51 -38.42 9.66
N ILE A 396 3.62 -39.21 9.02
CA ILE A 396 2.25 -39.45 9.50
C ILE A 396 2.25 -40.29 10.78
N THR A 397 3.18 -41.24 10.94
CA THR A 397 3.31 -42.00 12.19
C THR A 397 3.72 -41.12 13.36
N LEU A 398 4.57 -40.11 13.13
CA LEU A 398 5.01 -39.17 14.18
C LEU A 398 3.95 -38.12 14.52
N ASP A 399 3.09 -37.79 13.57
CA ASP A 399 1.98 -36.84 13.72
C ASP A 399 0.88 -37.23 12.73
N SER A 400 -0.15 -37.90 13.25
CA SER A 400 -1.29 -38.36 12.46
C SER A 400 -2.04 -37.22 11.80
N ASP A 401 -1.91 -35.98 12.32
CA ASP A 401 -2.58 -34.79 11.85
C ASP A 401 -1.81 -34.03 10.77
N ASN A 402 -0.61 -34.47 10.38
CA ASN A 402 0.15 -33.87 9.28
C ASN A 402 -0.55 -34.01 7.90
N VAL A 403 -1.44 -33.07 7.59
CA VAL A 403 -2.25 -33.03 6.37
C VAL A 403 -1.40 -32.95 5.11
N GLU A 404 -0.29 -32.20 5.15
CA GLU A 404 0.57 -32.03 3.99
C GLU A 404 1.25 -33.35 3.59
N ALA A 405 1.68 -34.14 4.58
CA ALA A 405 2.24 -35.47 4.35
C ALA A 405 1.20 -36.44 3.78
N ARG A 406 -0.01 -36.49 4.36
CA ARG A 406 -1.11 -37.35 3.87
C ARG A 406 -1.49 -37.02 2.43
N LYS A 407 -1.62 -35.71 2.11
CA LYS A 407 -1.96 -35.26 0.76
C LYS A 407 -0.90 -35.67 -0.26
N LEU A 408 0.37 -35.39 0.03
CA LEU A 408 1.45 -35.76 -0.89
C LEU A 408 1.57 -37.28 -1.07
N LEU A 409 1.38 -38.07 -0.01
CA LEU A 409 1.38 -39.53 -0.08
C LEU A 409 0.25 -40.06 -0.98
N THR A 410 -0.94 -39.47 -0.85
CA THR A 410 -2.09 -39.78 -1.69
C THR A 410 -1.81 -39.47 -3.16
N ASP A 411 -1.26 -38.29 -3.45
CA ASP A 411 -0.91 -37.86 -4.81
C ASP A 411 0.14 -38.77 -5.48
N LEU A 412 1.08 -39.32 -4.69
CA LEU A 412 2.09 -40.27 -5.15
C LEU A 412 1.59 -41.71 -5.30
N THR A 413 0.41 -42.03 -4.78
CA THR A 413 -0.18 -43.37 -4.85
C THR A 413 -1.18 -43.48 -6.01
N LYS A 414 -1.72 -42.34 -6.46
CA LYS A 414 -2.57 -42.23 -7.65
C LYS A 414 -1.79 -42.20 -8.97
N LYS A 415 -0.48 -41.97 -8.91
CA LYS A 415 0.47 -42.03 -10.04
C LYS A 415 1.22 -43.35 -9.98
#